data_AF-A0A2H0S450-F1
#
_entry.id   AF-A0A2H0S450-F1
#
_cell.length_a   1.000
_cell.length_b   1.000
_cell.length_c   1.000
_cell.angle_alpha   90.00
_cell.angle_beta   90.00
_cell.angle_gamma   90.00
#
_symmetry.space_group_name_H-M   'P 1'
#
loop_
_entity.id
_entity.type
_entity.pdbx_description
1 polymer ?
#
loop_
_entity_poly.entity_id
_entity_poly.type
_entity_poly.pdbx_seq_one_letter_code
_entity_poly.pdbx_strand_id
1 'polypeptide(L)'
;MSTVETSMMEQAELQEEGMDLSAKRQSIRMQCLELLSQGVEHQYITEEEYKTFMANMSEAALEAGGAISEADKTKWMHSWPEWTKHFVEEAKQMSQHFLADVQMAEEQEWISQDSAKRWRERLHTRSSDWQSTKAFLLEFNKSYLKNWKELHTKKQSLMKKVQKLGVTSKQVPELADIEKKDFNDRHYSDRLNTIAIASAALAVFESGTAKNGVLFKKAQAKLEATASSGAMSKQKIGKWLESLFHKNRTPAEIEKILTGTLEQYIGAWTKVRYRFDLAGDQMKKHGIPQGFDLLSPGKFLELDFPQRESYVEEAERAMQTSLKGPSDKPIDQLKLRIRHELQVKDWEGAEELMAEAWTIAEENDRQELRSMETYLKQFRKIDEEERAPGESVQQTLASLRETLSEVPGSVQVLYMEAMQRGYDTLSALTSQMYNLVWCHRNGYLDGHKEEVLYNASFRETEEIVEKGHRQRGLENINLDSVDAENKSDAMRPYNRTWAPTLYHMNSANGSSRARYLEELRGKNAARDYWSTLRLTNISYEKQAYLVSTVHHRLKSGMRKLRDAGVGFSLFGNSSRGSQTHSGGLRLAA
;
A
#
# COMPACT_ATOMS: atom_id res chain seq x y z
N MET A 1 -30.20 -2.01 -61.89
CA MET A 1 -31.20 -1.82 -60.82
C MET A 1 -31.06 -2.86 -59.71
N SER A 2 -30.74 -4.13 -60.02
CA SER A 2 -30.57 -5.20 -59.00
C SER A 2 -29.42 -5.05 -57.99
N THR A 3 -28.43 -4.19 -58.20
CA THR A 3 -27.28 -4.02 -57.27
C THR A 3 -27.47 -2.90 -56.25
N VAL A 4 -28.42 -1.99 -56.47
CA VAL A 4 -28.72 -0.88 -55.54
C VAL A 4 -29.69 -1.36 -54.44
N GLU A 5 -30.67 -2.20 -54.80
CA GLU A 5 -31.62 -2.77 -53.85
C GLU A 5 -30.95 -3.72 -52.83
N THR A 6 -29.96 -4.52 -53.26
CA THR A 6 -29.19 -5.39 -52.35
C THR A 6 -28.34 -4.60 -51.36
N SER A 7 -27.70 -3.51 -51.81
CA SER A 7 -26.91 -2.63 -50.94
C SER A 7 -27.77 -1.84 -49.94
N MET A 8 -29.02 -1.51 -50.30
CA MET A 8 -29.96 -0.85 -49.40
C MET A 8 -30.57 -1.81 -48.36
N MET A 9 -30.79 -3.09 -48.73
CA MET A 9 -31.20 -4.13 -47.79
C MET A 9 -30.10 -4.46 -46.77
N GLU A 10 -28.84 -4.61 -47.20
CA GLU A 10 -27.69 -4.84 -46.30
C GLU A 10 -27.50 -3.66 -45.32
N GLN A 11 -27.68 -2.42 -45.78
CA GLN A 11 -27.61 -1.24 -44.91
C GLN A 11 -28.78 -1.16 -43.92
N ALA A 12 -29.97 -1.61 -44.30
CA ALA A 12 -31.13 -1.66 -43.43
C ALA A 12 -30.99 -2.76 -42.36
N GLU A 13 -30.50 -3.95 -42.72
CA GLU A 13 -30.24 -5.05 -41.78
C GLU A 13 -29.15 -4.69 -40.75
N LEU A 14 -28.06 -4.04 -41.19
CA LEU A 14 -27.01 -3.54 -40.29
C LEU A 14 -27.51 -2.41 -39.36
N GLN A 15 -28.45 -1.58 -39.82
CA GLN A 15 -29.09 -0.56 -38.99
C GLN A 15 -30.04 -1.18 -37.95
N GLU A 16 -30.78 -2.21 -38.33
CA GLU A 16 -31.73 -2.91 -37.46
C GLU A 16 -30.99 -3.72 -36.37
N GLU A 17 -29.91 -4.41 -36.72
CA GLU A 17 -29.04 -5.11 -35.77
C GLU A 17 -28.32 -4.14 -34.81
N GLY A 18 -27.89 -2.97 -35.31
CA GLY A 18 -27.33 -1.89 -34.48
C GLY A 18 -28.35 -1.29 -33.49
N MET A 19 -29.61 -1.11 -33.92
CA MET A 19 -30.69 -0.63 -33.03
C MET A 19 -31.02 -1.64 -31.93
N ASP A 20 -31.06 -2.94 -32.25
CA ASP A 20 -31.34 -4.00 -31.26
C ASP A 20 -30.24 -4.07 -30.18
N LEU A 21 -28.97 -3.97 -30.59
CA LEU A 21 -27.83 -3.94 -29.66
C LEU A 21 -27.82 -2.69 -28.78
N SER A 22 -28.17 -1.52 -29.33
CA SER A 22 -28.29 -0.28 -28.56
C SER A 22 -29.40 -0.35 -27.50
N ALA A 23 -30.58 -0.86 -27.87
CA ALA A 23 -31.69 -1.09 -26.95
C ALA A 23 -31.32 -2.07 -25.83
N LYS A 24 -30.61 -3.15 -26.17
CA LYS A 24 -30.11 -4.14 -25.21
C LYS A 24 -29.14 -3.55 -24.20
N ARG A 25 -28.20 -2.68 -24.63
CA ARG A 25 -27.30 -1.97 -23.71
C ARG A 25 -28.04 -1.03 -22.79
N GLN A 26 -29.02 -0.28 -23.31
CA GLN A 26 -29.83 0.61 -22.47
C GLN A 26 -30.61 -0.18 -21.41
N SER A 27 -31.17 -1.33 -21.77
CA SER A 27 -31.81 -2.25 -20.82
C SER A 27 -30.83 -2.72 -19.72
N ILE A 28 -29.61 -3.13 -20.09
CA ILE A 28 -28.56 -3.50 -19.12
C ILE A 28 -28.22 -2.32 -18.20
N ARG A 29 -28.09 -1.09 -18.73
CA ARG A 29 -27.84 0.10 -17.91
C ARG A 29 -28.94 0.30 -16.90
N MET A 30 -30.20 0.29 -17.33
CA MET A 30 -31.34 0.51 -16.45
C MET A 30 -31.40 -0.52 -15.32
N GLN A 31 -31.15 -1.80 -15.62
CA GLN A 31 -31.09 -2.86 -14.59
C GLN A 31 -30.00 -2.59 -13.55
N CYS A 32 -28.80 -2.21 -13.99
CA CYS A 32 -27.72 -1.89 -13.05
C CYS A 32 -28.03 -0.63 -12.25
N LEU A 33 -28.60 0.41 -12.88
CA LEU A 33 -28.98 1.64 -12.20
C LEU A 33 -30.06 1.42 -11.14
N GLU A 34 -31.02 0.54 -11.39
CA GLU A 34 -32.03 0.16 -10.42
C GLU A 34 -31.39 -0.51 -9.20
N LEU A 35 -30.51 -1.49 -9.42
CA LEU A 35 -29.76 -2.16 -8.34
C LEU A 35 -28.90 -1.18 -7.53
N LEU A 36 -28.18 -0.29 -8.20
CA LEU A 36 -27.36 0.74 -7.54
C LEU A 36 -28.22 1.74 -6.76
N SER A 37 -29.37 2.13 -7.31
CA SER A 37 -30.30 3.06 -6.63
C SER A 37 -30.86 2.45 -5.35
N GLN A 38 -31.21 1.15 -5.37
CA GLN A 38 -31.59 0.42 -4.15
C GLN A 38 -30.44 0.41 -3.13
N GLY A 39 -29.19 0.24 -3.58
CA GLY A 39 -28.02 0.34 -2.73
C GLY A 39 -27.87 1.70 -2.05
N VAL A 40 -28.12 2.80 -2.77
CA VAL A 40 -28.07 4.17 -2.23
C VAL A 40 -29.23 4.43 -1.28
N GLU A 41 -30.45 4.03 -1.64
CA GLU A 41 -31.66 4.20 -0.83
C GLU A 41 -31.50 3.53 0.55
N HIS A 42 -30.91 2.33 0.56
CA HIS A 42 -30.60 1.60 1.78
C HIS A 42 -29.28 2.02 2.44
N GLN A 43 -28.58 3.02 1.90
CA GLN A 43 -27.31 3.55 2.40
C GLN A 43 -26.16 2.50 2.49
N TYR A 44 -26.21 1.47 1.65
CA TYR A 44 -25.12 0.49 1.52
C TYR A 44 -23.97 1.01 0.66
N ILE A 45 -24.29 1.91 -0.27
CA ILE A 45 -23.33 2.64 -1.10
C ILE A 45 -23.66 4.13 -1.05
N THR A 46 -22.67 4.98 -1.28
CA THR A 46 -22.81 6.44 -1.28
C THR A 46 -23.29 6.97 -2.62
N GLU A 47 -23.83 8.20 -2.64
CA GLU A 47 -24.16 8.89 -3.89
C GLU A 47 -22.93 9.09 -4.80
N GLU A 48 -21.75 9.24 -4.21
CA GLU A 48 -20.51 9.43 -4.97
C GLU A 48 -20.03 8.12 -5.61
N GLU A 49 -20.19 7.00 -4.91
CA GLU A 49 -19.97 5.66 -5.46
C GLU A 49 -20.95 5.38 -6.60
N TYR A 50 -22.23 5.74 -6.44
CA TYR A 50 -23.23 5.67 -7.51
C TYR A 50 -22.83 6.47 -8.76
N LYS A 51 -22.39 7.73 -8.58
CA LYS A 51 -21.92 8.58 -9.70
C LYS A 51 -20.67 8.00 -10.37
N THR A 52 -19.74 7.46 -9.58
CA THR A 52 -18.53 6.79 -10.09
C THR A 52 -18.90 5.58 -10.95
N PHE A 53 -19.88 4.77 -10.50
CA PHE A 53 -20.41 3.68 -11.30
C PHE A 53 -21.03 4.16 -12.60
N MET A 54 -21.94 5.15 -12.54
CA MET A 54 -22.57 5.72 -13.73
C MET A 54 -21.54 6.23 -14.75
N ALA A 55 -20.50 6.91 -14.28
CA ALA A 55 -19.44 7.42 -15.16
C ALA A 55 -18.71 6.28 -15.89
N ASN A 56 -18.42 5.17 -15.20
CA ASN A 56 -17.79 3.99 -15.80
C ASN A 56 -18.74 3.21 -16.73
N MET A 57 -20.06 3.44 -16.65
CA MET A 57 -21.07 2.83 -17.52
C MET A 57 -21.39 3.64 -18.80
N SER A 58 -20.77 4.82 -18.95
CA SER A 58 -20.96 5.71 -20.10
C SER A 58 -20.39 5.13 -21.39
N GLU A 59 -20.88 5.60 -22.54
CA GLU A 59 -20.31 5.22 -23.84
C GLU A 59 -18.86 5.65 -23.98
N ALA A 60 -18.54 6.86 -23.52
CA ALA A 60 -17.16 7.36 -23.50
C ALA A 60 -16.23 6.44 -22.68
N ALA A 61 -16.69 5.87 -21.57
CA ALA A 61 -15.89 4.93 -20.77
C ALA A 61 -15.70 3.58 -21.47
N LEU A 62 -16.71 3.07 -22.17
CA LEU A 62 -16.64 1.84 -22.95
C LEU A 62 -15.68 1.99 -24.15
N GLU A 63 -15.78 3.10 -24.87
CA GLU A 63 -14.91 3.42 -26.00
C GLU A 63 -13.47 3.65 -25.55
N ALA A 64 -13.27 4.37 -24.44
CA ALA A 64 -11.97 4.49 -23.80
C ALA A 64 -11.41 3.12 -23.39
N GLY A 65 -12.27 2.14 -23.08
CA GLY A 65 -11.94 0.74 -22.79
C GLY A 65 -11.64 -0.13 -24.01
N GLY A 66 -11.75 0.40 -25.23
CA GLY A 66 -11.50 -0.35 -26.47
C GLY A 66 -12.72 -1.07 -27.04
N ALA A 67 -13.92 -0.86 -26.47
CA ALA A 67 -15.17 -1.32 -27.07
C ALA A 67 -15.62 -0.34 -28.15
N ILE A 68 -15.08 -0.53 -29.37
CA ILE A 68 -15.28 0.39 -30.51
C ILE A 68 -16.58 0.07 -31.25
N SER A 69 -16.92 -1.22 -31.41
CA SER A 69 -18.15 -1.63 -32.09
C SER A 69 -19.34 -1.79 -31.14
N GLU A 70 -20.56 -1.70 -31.67
CA GLU A 70 -21.81 -1.90 -30.93
C GLU A 70 -21.90 -3.31 -30.30
N ALA A 71 -21.36 -4.32 -31.00
CA ALA A 71 -21.26 -5.68 -30.51
C ALA A 71 -20.25 -5.80 -29.35
N ASP A 72 -19.10 -5.13 -29.44
CA ASP A 72 -18.09 -5.12 -28.37
C ASP A 72 -18.62 -4.43 -27.11
N LYS A 73 -19.29 -3.29 -27.26
CA LYS A 73 -19.94 -2.56 -26.15
C LYS A 73 -20.97 -3.44 -25.46
N THR A 74 -21.80 -4.15 -26.24
CA THR A 74 -22.83 -5.05 -25.69
C THR A 74 -22.21 -6.27 -24.99
N LYS A 75 -21.15 -6.85 -25.57
CA LYS A 75 -20.40 -7.96 -24.97
C LYS A 75 -19.73 -7.57 -23.66
N TRP A 76 -19.16 -6.37 -23.60
CA TRP A 76 -18.55 -5.79 -22.38
C TRP A 76 -19.56 -5.64 -21.25
N MET A 77 -20.78 -5.22 -21.56
CA MET A 77 -21.81 -4.96 -20.57
C MET A 77 -22.59 -6.20 -20.15
N HIS A 78 -22.43 -7.34 -20.85
CA HIS A 78 -23.28 -8.50 -20.64
C HIS A 78 -23.25 -9.05 -19.21
N SER A 79 -22.10 -8.99 -18.54
CA SER A 79 -21.92 -9.46 -17.15
C SER A 79 -22.28 -8.42 -16.09
N TRP A 80 -22.57 -7.18 -16.48
CA TRP A 80 -22.75 -6.07 -15.53
C TRP A 80 -23.93 -6.23 -14.58
N PRO A 81 -25.10 -6.75 -14.97
CA PRO A 81 -26.20 -6.94 -14.03
C PRO A 81 -25.84 -7.88 -12.88
N GLU A 82 -25.25 -9.04 -13.20
CA GLU A 82 -24.84 -10.02 -12.19
C GLU A 82 -23.71 -9.47 -11.31
N TRP A 83 -22.74 -8.79 -11.92
CA TRP A 83 -21.67 -8.13 -11.20
C TRP A 83 -22.20 -7.04 -10.26
N THR A 84 -23.13 -6.19 -10.74
CA THR A 84 -23.74 -5.10 -9.95
C THR A 84 -24.55 -5.67 -8.79
N LYS A 85 -25.28 -6.75 -9.02
CA LYS A 85 -26.02 -7.47 -7.98
C LYS A 85 -25.06 -8.01 -6.91
N HIS A 86 -23.97 -8.66 -7.32
CA HIS A 86 -22.97 -9.17 -6.39
C HIS A 86 -22.32 -8.04 -5.59
N PHE A 87 -21.98 -6.95 -6.26
CA PHE A 87 -21.43 -5.74 -5.67
C PHE A 87 -22.36 -5.13 -4.60
N VAL A 88 -23.64 -4.91 -4.91
CA VAL A 88 -24.61 -4.33 -3.96
C VAL A 88 -24.84 -5.27 -2.77
N GLU A 89 -24.90 -6.59 -3.01
CA GLU A 89 -25.06 -7.57 -1.94
C GLU A 89 -23.80 -7.67 -1.05
N GLU A 90 -22.60 -7.63 -1.62
CA GLU A 90 -21.35 -7.51 -0.85
C GLU A 90 -21.39 -6.23 0.01
N ALA A 91 -21.78 -5.10 -0.60
CA ALA A 91 -21.81 -3.82 0.09
C ALA A 91 -22.78 -3.79 1.26
N LYS A 92 -23.96 -4.38 1.05
CA LYS A 92 -24.97 -4.61 2.09
C LYS A 92 -24.42 -5.48 3.21
N GLN A 93 -23.86 -6.64 2.91
CA GLN A 93 -23.36 -7.58 3.92
C GLN A 93 -22.26 -6.95 4.77
N MET A 94 -21.27 -6.31 4.14
CA MET A 94 -20.15 -5.69 4.86
C MET A 94 -20.62 -4.50 5.71
N SER A 95 -21.52 -3.66 5.20
CA SER A 95 -22.05 -2.51 5.93
C SER A 95 -22.92 -2.94 7.11
N GLN A 96 -23.79 -3.93 6.92
CA GLN A 96 -24.63 -4.47 8.00
C GLN A 96 -23.79 -5.11 9.11
N HIS A 97 -22.76 -5.88 8.75
CA HIS A 97 -21.84 -6.48 9.73
C HIS A 97 -21.14 -5.39 10.54
N PHE A 98 -20.58 -4.37 9.88
CA PHE A 98 -19.95 -3.25 10.55
C PHE A 98 -20.89 -2.51 11.52
N LEU A 99 -22.12 -2.21 11.08
CA LEU A 99 -23.09 -1.52 11.93
C LEU A 99 -23.50 -2.38 13.13
N ALA A 100 -23.66 -3.69 12.94
CA ALA A 100 -23.94 -4.64 14.01
C ALA A 100 -22.78 -4.71 15.02
N ASP A 101 -21.53 -4.70 14.56
CA ASP A 101 -20.35 -4.70 15.42
C ASP A 101 -20.20 -3.41 16.22
N VAL A 102 -20.48 -2.26 15.60
CA VAL A 102 -20.50 -0.96 16.30
C VAL A 102 -21.62 -0.93 17.34
N GLN A 103 -22.82 -1.42 16.99
CA GLN A 103 -23.96 -1.53 17.91
C GLN A 103 -23.62 -2.44 19.09
N MET A 104 -23.09 -3.63 18.84
CA MET A 104 -22.64 -4.55 19.88
C MET A 104 -21.59 -3.89 20.77
N ALA A 105 -20.60 -3.19 20.20
CA ALA A 105 -19.57 -2.52 20.99
C ALA A 105 -20.13 -1.39 21.87
N GLU A 106 -21.20 -0.71 21.44
CA GLU A 106 -21.93 0.27 22.26
C GLU A 106 -22.72 -0.41 23.39
N GLU A 107 -23.50 -1.45 23.08
CA GLU A 107 -24.29 -2.21 24.05
C GLU A 107 -23.45 -2.90 25.12
N GLN A 108 -22.26 -3.38 24.74
CA GLN A 108 -21.28 -3.98 25.64
C GLN A 108 -20.41 -2.94 26.36
N GLU A 109 -20.66 -1.64 26.15
CA GLU A 109 -19.91 -0.52 26.73
C GLU A 109 -18.40 -0.57 26.45
N TRP A 110 -18.00 -1.10 25.29
CA TRP A 110 -16.60 -1.06 24.85
C TRP A 110 -16.21 0.34 24.37
N ILE A 111 -17.18 1.04 23.76
CA ILE A 111 -17.12 2.42 23.30
C ILE A 111 -18.29 3.24 23.87
N SER A 112 -18.18 4.57 23.83
CA SER A 112 -19.28 5.49 24.19
C SER A 112 -20.32 5.60 23.07
N GLN A 113 -21.51 6.09 23.41
CA GLN A 113 -22.57 6.39 22.42
C GLN A 113 -22.09 7.41 21.37
N ASP A 114 -21.37 8.46 21.79
CA ASP A 114 -20.79 9.47 20.89
C ASP A 114 -19.71 8.88 19.97
N SER A 115 -18.90 7.95 20.48
CA SER A 115 -17.96 7.20 19.66
C SER A 115 -18.70 6.32 18.64
N ALA A 116 -19.71 5.56 19.07
CA ALA A 116 -20.51 4.70 18.20
C ALA A 116 -21.19 5.51 17.08
N LYS A 117 -21.77 6.66 17.40
CA LYS A 117 -22.34 7.60 16.43
C LYS A 117 -21.32 8.03 15.38
N ARG A 118 -20.12 8.45 15.80
CA ARG A 118 -19.04 8.84 14.86
C ARG A 118 -18.60 7.69 13.96
N TRP A 119 -18.57 6.45 14.46
CA TRP A 119 -18.25 5.28 13.64
C TRP A 119 -19.33 4.97 12.61
N ARG A 120 -20.62 5.09 12.98
CA ARG A 120 -21.72 4.97 12.02
C ARG A 120 -21.64 6.06 10.95
N GLU A 121 -21.41 7.31 11.32
CA GLU A 121 -21.25 8.43 10.37
C GLU A 121 -20.06 8.24 9.42
N ARG A 122 -18.97 7.64 9.90
CA ARG A 122 -17.79 7.31 9.07
C ARG A 122 -18.09 6.33 7.95
N LEU A 123 -19.10 5.46 8.10
CA LEU A 123 -19.51 4.56 7.01
C LEU A 123 -19.87 5.34 5.75
N HIS A 124 -20.49 6.51 5.91
CA HIS A 124 -21.05 7.31 4.82
C HIS A 124 -20.18 8.50 4.41
N THR A 125 -19.11 8.79 5.15
CA THR A 125 -18.28 10.00 4.95
C THR A 125 -16.81 9.72 4.62
N ARG A 126 -16.39 8.44 4.59
CA ARG A 126 -14.97 8.05 4.53
C ARG A 126 -14.31 8.09 3.14
N SER A 127 -15.06 7.84 2.07
CA SER A 127 -14.50 7.76 0.72
C SER A 127 -15.55 8.06 -0.35
N SER A 128 -15.07 8.49 -1.51
CA SER A 128 -15.84 8.63 -2.75
C SER A 128 -15.95 7.33 -3.54
N ASP A 129 -15.22 6.27 -3.17
CA ASP A 129 -15.18 5.00 -3.89
C ASP A 129 -15.34 3.76 -2.99
N TRP A 130 -15.97 2.72 -3.55
CA TRP A 130 -16.29 1.49 -2.85
C TRP A 130 -15.08 0.73 -2.35
N GLN A 131 -13.96 0.75 -3.08
CA GLN A 131 -12.84 -0.10 -2.74
C GLN A 131 -12.09 0.41 -1.52
N SER A 132 -11.93 1.73 -1.39
CA SER A 132 -11.47 2.36 -0.15
C SER A 132 -12.41 2.06 1.02
N THR A 133 -13.72 2.07 0.75
CA THR A 133 -14.78 1.72 1.68
C THR A 133 -14.66 0.26 2.15
N LYS A 134 -14.45 -0.70 1.22
CA LYS A 134 -14.20 -2.11 1.50
C LYS A 134 -12.92 -2.36 2.29
N ALA A 135 -11.81 -1.73 1.91
CA ALA A 135 -10.53 -1.83 2.61
C ALA A 135 -10.65 -1.38 4.07
N PHE A 136 -11.36 -0.27 4.32
CA PHE A 136 -11.67 0.18 5.66
C PHE A 136 -12.48 -0.85 6.46
N LEU A 137 -13.53 -1.44 5.87
CA LEU A 137 -14.38 -2.42 6.57
C LEU A 137 -13.60 -3.68 6.94
N LEU A 138 -12.71 -4.12 6.06
CA LEU A 138 -11.81 -5.25 6.33
C LEU A 138 -10.83 -4.92 7.47
N GLU A 139 -10.24 -3.73 7.47
CA GLU A 139 -9.34 -3.30 8.55
C GLU A 139 -10.08 -3.12 9.88
N PHE A 140 -11.32 -2.61 9.85
CA PHE A 140 -12.18 -2.47 11.03
C PHE A 140 -12.35 -3.79 11.78
N ASN A 141 -12.74 -4.85 11.05
CA ASN A 141 -12.96 -6.18 11.62
C ASN A 141 -11.66 -6.79 12.16
N LYS A 142 -10.51 -6.51 11.53
CA LYS A 142 -9.22 -7.07 11.94
C LYS A 142 -8.67 -6.43 13.22
N SER A 143 -8.72 -5.11 13.35
CA SER A 143 -7.95 -4.40 14.39
C SER A 143 -8.83 -3.68 15.41
N TYR A 144 -9.83 -2.90 14.99
CA TYR A 144 -10.53 -1.98 15.89
C TYR A 144 -11.42 -2.69 16.90
N LEU A 145 -12.26 -3.63 16.44
CA LEU A 145 -13.18 -4.36 17.33
C LEU A 145 -12.43 -5.17 18.39
N LYS A 146 -11.36 -5.86 17.97
CA LYS A 146 -10.46 -6.62 18.86
C LYS A 146 -9.85 -5.71 19.93
N ASN A 147 -9.34 -4.54 19.52
CA ASN A 147 -8.73 -3.56 20.41
C ASN A 147 -9.74 -3.03 21.44
N TRP A 148 -10.98 -2.75 21.05
CA TRP A 148 -12.03 -2.30 21.98
C TRP A 148 -12.37 -3.35 23.03
N LYS A 149 -12.56 -4.61 22.60
CA LYS A 149 -12.83 -5.74 23.49
C LYS A 149 -11.68 -5.98 24.47
N GLU A 150 -10.44 -5.97 24.00
CA GLU A 150 -9.25 -6.15 24.85
C GLU A 150 -9.18 -5.07 25.91
N LEU A 151 -9.39 -3.81 25.52
CA LEU A 151 -9.31 -2.68 26.42
C LEU A 151 -10.41 -2.71 27.48
N HIS A 152 -11.65 -3.03 27.07
CA HIS A 152 -12.75 -3.23 27.99
C HIS A 152 -12.45 -4.36 28.99
N THR A 153 -11.94 -5.49 28.52
CA THR A 153 -11.55 -6.64 29.38
C THR A 153 -10.48 -6.23 30.41
N LYS A 154 -9.45 -5.51 29.97
CA LYS A 154 -8.40 -4.99 30.85
C LYS A 154 -8.96 -4.02 31.90
N LYS A 155 -9.82 -3.08 31.48
CA LYS A 155 -10.51 -2.15 32.39
C LYS A 155 -11.36 -2.90 33.42
N GLN A 156 -12.20 -3.84 33.01
CA GLN A 156 -13.03 -4.62 33.93
C GLN A 156 -12.18 -5.43 34.92
N SER A 157 -11.10 -6.05 34.47
CA SER A 157 -10.18 -6.80 35.34
C SER A 157 -9.58 -5.89 36.42
N LEU A 158 -9.12 -4.70 36.02
CA LEU A 158 -8.61 -3.70 36.94
C LEU A 158 -9.69 -3.25 37.94
N MET A 159 -10.90 -2.90 37.48
CA MET A 159 -11.98 -2.43 38.35
C MET A 159 -12.45 -3.51 39.34
N LYS A 160 -12.52 -4.79 38.91
CA LYS A 160 -12.80 -5.91 39.82
C LYS A 160 -11.74 -6.03 40.91
N LYS A 161 -10.47 -5.80 40.57
CA LYS A 161 -9.36 -5.81 41.52
C LYS A 161 -9.44 -4.63 42.50
N VAL A 162 -9.74 -3.43 42.01
CA VAL A 162 -10.00 -2.23 42.84
C VAL A 162 -11.12 -2.50 43.85
N GLN A 163 -12.24 -3.06 43.39
CA GLN A 163 -13.38 -3.40 44.24
C GLN A 163 -13.01 -4.45 45.30
N LYS A 164 -12.30 -5.51 44.91
CA LYS A 164 -11.86 -6.57 45.83
C LYS A 164 -10.96 -6.04 46.96
N LEU A 165 -10.11 -5.06 46.66
CA LEU A 165 -9.19 -4.46 47.62
C LEU A 165 -9.83 -3.32 48.43
N GLY A 166 -11.02 -2.84 48.06
CA GLY A 166 -11.67 -1.70 48.70
C GLY A 166 -10.89 -0.38 48.54
N VAL A 167 -10.15 -0.23 47.44
CA VAL A 167 -9.26 0.92 47.20
C VAL A 167 -10.02 2.05 46.51
N THR A 168 -9.70 3.29 46.86
CA THR A 168 -10.27 4.50 46.24
C THR A 168 -9.21 5.31 45.50
N SER A 169 -9.65 6.20 44.61
CA SER A 169 -8.79 7.17 43.92
C SER A 169 -8.05 8.14 44.85
N LYS A 170 -8.41 8.22 46.14
CA LYS A 170 -7.63 8.96 47.15
C LYS A 170 -6.36 8.20 47.57
N GLN A 171 -6.41 6.87 47.56
CA GLN A 171 -5.30 5.99 47.94
C GLN A 171 -4.40 5.66 46.75
N VAL A 172 -4.99 5.52 45.57
CA VAL A 172 -4.29 5.32 44.28
C VAL A 172 -4.76 6.39 43.29
N PRO A 173 -4.11 7.57 43.26
CA PRO A 173 -4.52 8.71 42.44
C PRO A 173 -4.67 8.41 40.95
N GLU A 174 -3.90 7.45 40.42
CA GLU A 174 -3.91 7.05 39.02
C GLU A 174 -5.26 6.46 38.57
N LEU A 175 -6.09 5.97 39.51
CA LEU A 175 -7.44 5.49 39.22
C LEU A 175 -8.38 6.61 38.77
N ALA A 176 -8.15 7.85 39.23
CA ALA A 176 -9.03 8.98 38.93
C ALA A 176 -9.14 9.26 37.42
N ASP A 177 -8.08 8.99 36.65
CA ASP A 177 -8.09 9.23 35.20
C ASP A 177 -8.95 8.23 34.42
N ILE A 178 -9.15 7.02 34.96
CA ILE A 178 -10.04 5.98 34.38
C ILE A 178 -11.51 6.29 34.68
N GLU A 179 -11.77 6.94 35.81
CA GLU A 179 -13.12 7.31 36.27
C GLU A 179 -13.68 8.55 35.55
N LYS A 180 -12.85 9.27 34.80
CA LYS A 180 -13.31 10.44 34.04
C LYS A 180 -14.30 10.02 32.94
N LYS A 181 -15.32 10.86 32.74
CA LYS A 181 -16.37 10.64 31.73
C LYS A 181 -15.81 10.53 30.31
N ASP A 182 -14.76 11.30 30.00
CA ASP A 182 -14.13 11.34 28.68
C ASP A 182 -13.22 10.14 28.39
N PHE A 183 -12.93 9.27 29.38
CA PHE A 183 -11.98 8.18 29.22
C PHE A 183 -12.30 7.29 28.01
N ASN A 184 -13.57 6.95 27.81
CA ASN A 184 -14.00 6.08 26.71
C ASN A 184 -13.90 6.75 25.34
N ASP A 185 -13.83 8.08 25.27
CA ASP A 185 -13.71 8.87 24.03
C ASP A 185 -12.27 9.11 23.59
N ARG A 186 -11.29 8.81 24.45
CA ARG A 186 -9.87 8.97 24.15
C ARG A 186 -9.37 7.93 23.15
N HIS A 187 -8.26 8.23 22.49
CA HIS A 187 -7.59 7.31 21.56
C HIS A 187 -7.21 6.00 22.26
N TYR A 188 -7.23 4.89 21.52
CA TYR A 188 -6.97 3.54 22.05
C TYR A 188 -5.66 3.46 22.85
N SER A 189 -4.57 3.99 22.28
CA SER A 189 -3.24 3.98 22.90
C SER A 189 -3.20 4.72 24.23
N ASP A 190 -3.95 5.81 24.36
CA ASP A 190 -3.99 6.62 25.58
C ASP A 190 -4.79 5.91 26.66
N ARG A 191 -5.95 5.33 26.31
CA ARG A 191 -6.76 4.51 27.20
C ARG A 191 -5.96 3.31 27.74
N LEU A 192 -5.26 2.60 26.85
CA LEU A 192 -4.43 1.45 27.21
C LEU A 192 -3.29 1.86 28.16
N ASN A 193 -2.62 2.98 27.86
CA ASN A 193 -1.56 3.52 28.70
C ASN A 193 -2.08 3.89 30.11
N THR A 194 -3.21 4.60 30.21
CA THR A 194 -3.82 4.96 31.49
C THR A 194 -4.19 3.71 32.31
N ILE A 195 -4.80 2.69 31.70
CA ILE A 195 -5.12 1.43 32.38
C ILE A 195 -3.85 0.77 32.92
N ALA A 196 -2.78 0.70 32.12
CA ALA A 196 -1.52 0.08 32.54
C ALA A 196 -0.82 0.84 33.67
N ILE A 197 -0.86 2.18 33.66
CA ILE A 197 -0.34 3.03 34.77
C ILE A 197 -1.10 2.72 36.05
N ALA A 198 -2.44 2.74 36.01
CA ALA A 198 -3.27 2.48 37.19
C ALA A 198 -3.12 1.03 37.70
N SER A 199 -2.98 0.06 36.80
CA SER A 199 -2.68 -1.34 37.11
C SER A 199 -1.37 -1.48 37.90
N ALA A 200 -0.32 -0.82 37.42
CA ALA A 200 0.98 -0.79 38.10
C ALA A 200 0.91 -0.11 39.48
N ALA A 201 0.21 1.02 39.59
CA ALA A 201 0.02 1.72 40.86
C ALA A 201 -0.76 0.88 41.88
N LEU A 202 -1.78 0.14 41.43
CA LEU A 202 -2.54 -0.78 42.27
C LEU A 202 -1.69 -1.95 42.77
N ALA A 203 -0.82 -2.51 41.93
CA ALA A 203 0.13 -3.56 42.34
C ALA A 203 1.13 -3.05 43.40
N VAL A 204 1.58 -1.80 43.28
CA VAL A 204 2.43 -1.14 44.29
C VAL A 204 1.68 -1.01 45.62
N PHE A 205 0.42 -0.57 45.57
CA PHE A 205 -0.45 -0.47 46.75
C PHE A 205 -0.62 -1.83 47.44
N GLU A 206 -0.94 -2.89 46.68
CA GLU A 206 -1.08 -4.26 47.21
C GLU A 206 0.18 -4.76 47.90
N SER A 207 1.36 -4.40 47.41
CA SER A 207 2.63 -4.83 48.01
C SER A 207 2.82 -4.30 49.44
N GLY A 208 2.12 -3.22 49.82
CA GLY A 208 2.20 -2.61 51.15
C GLY A 208 3.56 -1.99 51.50
N THR A 209 4.53 -1.97 50.58
CA THR A 209 5.88 -1.46 50.85
C THR A 209 6.00 0.01 50.46
N ALA A 210 6.29 0.88 51.44
CA ALA A 210 6.56 2.29 51.18
C ALA A 210 7.70 2.49 50.17
N LYS A 211 8.69 1.59 50.16
CA LYS A 211 9.80 1.60 49.19
C LYS A 211 9.31 1.45 47.74
N ASN A 212 8.35 0.55 47.47
CA ASN A 212 7.79 0.43 46.12
C ASN A 212 7.03 1.69 45.69
N GLY A 213 6.34 2.37 46.61
CA GLY A 213 5.71 3.67 46.33
C GLY A 213 6.71 4.75 45.89
N VAL A 214 7.86 4.84 46.55
CA VAL A 214 8.95 5.76 46.17
C VAL A 214 9.54 5.37 44.81
N LEU A 215 9.79 4.08 44.59
CA LEU A 215 10.33 3.59 43.32
C LEU A 215 9.37 3.80 42.15
N PHE A 216 8.05 3.66 42.37
CA PHE A 216 7.02 3.93 41.36
C PHE A 216 7.07 5.38 40.89
N LYS A 217 7.04 6.34 41.83
CA LYS A 217 7.13 7.76 41.52
C LYS A 217 8.44 8.10 40.80
N LYS A 218 9.56 7.52 41.23
CA LYS A 218 10.87 7.68 40.57
C LYS A 218 10.84 7.14 39.13
N ALA A 219 10.28 5.95 38.93
CA ALA A 219 10.14 5.33 37.62
C ALA A 219 9.26 6.17 36.69
N GLN A 220 8.09 6.58 37.17
CA GLN A 220 7.14 7.39 36.42
C GLN A 220 7.76 8.73 36.00
N ALA A 221 8.34 9.49 36.94
CA ALA A 221 8.98 10.76 36.63
C ALA A 221 10.11 10.62 35.59
N LYS A 222 10.91 9.55 35.67
CA LYS A 222 11.99 9.27 34.72
C LYS A 222 11.46 8.94 33.33
N LEU A 223 10.40 8.13 33.24
CA LEU A 223 9.75 7.78 31.97
C LEU A 223 9.01 8.98 31.35
N GLU A 224 8.36 9.81 32.17
CA GLU A 224 7.71 11.06 31.73
C GLU A 224 8.72 12.10 31.22
N ALA A 225 9.87 12.25 31.89
CA ALA A 225 10.96 13.09 31.42
C ALA A 225 11.51 12.58 30.08
N THR A 226 11.71 11.26 29.96
CA THR A 226 12.15 10.61 28.72
C THR A 226 11.16 10.83 27.58
N ALA A 227 9.87 10.69 27.84
CA ALA A 227 8.83 10.94 26.84
C ALA A 227 8.75 12.43 26.46
N SER A 228 8.91 13.33 27.43
CA SER A 228 8.93 14.78 27.20
C SER A 228 10.14 15.22 26.36
N SER A 229 11.28 14.54 26.50
CA SER A 229 12.46 14.74 25.64
C SER A 229 12.30 14.19 24.22
N GLY A 230 11.21 13.47 23.93
CA GLY A 230 10.96 12.86 22.62
C GLY A 230 11.71 11.56 22.35
N ALA A 231 12.43 10.99 23.32
CA ALA A 231 13.12 9.71 23.17
C ALA A 231 12.17 8.50 23.16
N MET A 232 10.99 8.62 23.80
CA MET A 232 9.95 7.59 23.77
C MET A 232 8.55 8.17 23.61
N SER A 233 7.61 7.34 23.19
CA SER A 233 6.19 7.70 23.15
C SER A 233 5.62 7.78 24.58
N LYS A 234 4.80 8.81 24.85
CA LYS A 234 4.06 8.95 26.12
C LYS A 234 3.13 7.77 26.38
N GLN A 235 2.61 7.16 25.31
CA GLN A 235 1.72 6.00 25.38
C GLN A 235 2.42 4.69 25.77
N LYS A 236 3.76 4.67 25.88
CA LYS A 236 4.52 3.49 26.31
C LYS A 236 4.91 3.52 27.80
N ILE A 237 4.58 4.59 28.53
CA ILE A 237 4.93 4.75 29.96
C ILE A 237 4.26 3.66 30.80
N GLY A 238 2.95 3.46 30.64
CA GLY A 238 2.17 2.48 31.38
C GLY A 238 2.67 1.06 31.19
N LYS A 239 3.00 0.67 29.94
CA LYS A 239 3.59 -0.65 29.64
C LYS A 239 4.90 -0.88 30.39
N TRP A 240 5.74 0.16 30.51
CA TRP A 240 6.98 0.09 31.29
C TRP A 240 6.73 -0.05 32.79
N LEU A 241 5.81 0.76 33.35
CA LEU A 241 5.46 0.70 34.77
C LEU A 241 4.84 -0.65 35.13
N GLU A 242 3.89 -1.13 34.34
CA GLU A 242 3.29 -2.45 34.53
C GLU A 242 4.37 -3.54 34.45
N SER A 243 5.22 -3.50 33.43
CA SER A 243 6.33 -4.45 33.29
C SER A 243 7.26 -4.45 34.50
N LEU A 244 7.48 -3.31 35.19
CA LEU A 244 8.35 -3.16 36.37
C LEU A 244 7.71 -3.69 37.66
N PHE A 245 6.41 -3.44 37.86
CA PHE A 245 5.74 -3.68 39.15
C PHE A 245 4.81 -4.89 39.17
N HIS A 246 4.42 -5.46 38.02
CA HIS A 246 3.58 -6.68 37.98
C HIS A 246 4.36 -8.00 38.04
N LYS A 247 5.63 -8.03 37.63
CA LYS A 247 6.47 -9.22 37.88
C LYS A 247 6.93 -9.10 39.32
N ASN A 248 6.75 -10.15 40.15
CA ASN A 248 7.11 -10.24 41.58
C ASN A 248 8.60 -9.92 41.87
N ARG A 249 9.03 -8.71 41.54
CA ARG A 249 10.37 -8.19 41.70
C ARG A 249 10.48 -7.58 43.08
N THR A 250 11.62 -7.80 43.68
CA THR A 250 11.99 -7.14 44.92
C THR A 250 12.26 -5.65 44.67
N PRO A 251 12.12 -4.79 45.69
CA PRO A 251 12.46 -3.37 45.57
C PRO A 251 13.92 -3.14 45.10
N ALA A 252 14.84 -4.01 45.49
CA ALA A 252 16.25 -3.93 45.08
C ALA A 252 16.44 -4.20 43.58
N GLU A 253 15.72 -5.17 43.02
CA GLU A 253 15.74 -5.45 41.58
C GLU A 253 15.15 -4.30 40.78
N ILE A 254 14.03 -3.73 41.24
CA ILE A 254 13.43 -2.55 40.60
C ILE A 254 14.42 -1.38 40.63
N GLU A 255 15.05 -1.11 41.77
CA GLU A 255 16.04 -0.04 41.92
C GLU A 255 17.25 -0.23 40.99
N LYS A 256 17.76 -1.46 40.87
CA LYS A 256 18.84 -1.81 39.92
C LYS A 256 18.42 -1.58 38.46
N ILE A 257 17.19 -1.93 38.10
CA ILE A 257 16.68 -1.67 36.74
C ILE A 257 16.59 -0.16 36.49
N LEU A 258 16.08 0.62 37.44
CA LEU A 258 15.90 2.07 37.26
C LEU A 258 17.22 2.83 37.12
N THR A 259 18.24 2.43 37.87
CA THR A 259 19.56 3.10 37.93
C THR A 259 20.58 2.53 36.95
N GLY A 260 20.37 1.34 36.39
CA GLY A 260 21.27 0.75 35.38
C GLY A 260 20.58 0.56 34.04
N THR A 261 19.79 -0.52 33.93
CA THR A 261 19.22 -0.98 32.66
C THR A 261 18.35 0.08 31.96
N LEU A 262 17.49 0.79 32.71
CA LEU A 262 16.65 1.83 32.14
C LEU A 262 17.46 3.04 31.66
N GLU A 263 18.56 3.39 32.32
CA GLU A 263 19.45 4.47 31.84
C GLU A 263 20.11 4.11 30.51
N GLN A 264 20.58 2.87 30.37
CA GLN A 264 21.14 2.37 29.13
C GLN A 264 20.10 2.40 28.00
N TYR A 265 18.87 1.97 28.27
CA TYR A 265 17.79 2.05 27.29
C TYR A 265 17.45 3.49 26.89
N ILE A 266 17.34 4.40 27.86
CA ILE A 266 17.10 5.83 27.57
C ILE A 266 18.21 6.39 26.68
N GLY A 267 19.48 6.06 26.96
CA GLY A 267 20.61 6.47 26.12
C GLY A 267 20.50 5.94 24.69
N ALA A 268 20.14 4.66 24.52
CA ALA A 268 19.94 4.05 23.21
C ALA A 268 18.75 4.67 22.46
N TRP A 269 17.62 4.90 23.13
CA TRP A 269 16.44 5.54 22.55
C TRP A 269 16.73 6.96 22.08
N THR A 270 17.47 7.73 22.90
CA THR A 270 17.90 9.09 22.57
C THR A 270 18.81 9.11 21.36
N LYS A 271 19.78 8.17 21.28
CA LYS A 271 20.68 8.05 20.13
C LYS A 271 19.92 7.73 18.84
N VAL A 272 19.01 6.77 18.88
CA VAL A 272 18.19 6.39 17.72
C VAL A 272 17.26 7.53 17.31
N ARG A 273 16.69 8.27 18.28
CA ARG A 273 15.89 9.47 18.00
C ARG A 273 16.70 10.55 17.30
N TYR A 274 17.91 10.83 17.80
CA TYR A 274 18.79 11.82 17.19
C TYR A 274 19.14 11.47 15.74
N ARG A 275 19.45 10.19 15.46
CA ARG A 275 19.69 9.72 14.09
C ARG A 275 18.47 9.88 13.19
N PHE A 276 17.26 9.58 13.70
CA PHE A 276 16.01 9.83 12.97
C PHE A 276 15.85 11.31 12.61
N ASP A 277 16.06 12.22 13.57
CA ASP A 277 15.95 13.66 13.32
C ASP A 277 16.99 14.13 12.31
N LEU A 278 18.23 13.65 12.40
CA LEU A 278 19.29 13.94 11.44
C LEU A 278 18.94 13.48 10.02
N ALA A 279 18.43 12.25 9.88
CA ALA A 279 17.98 11.73 8.59
C ALA A 279 16.81 12.57 8.03
N GLY A 280 15.85 12.94 8.89
CA GLY A 280 14.74 13.82 8.51
C GLY A 280 15.20 15.21 8.03
N ASP A 281 16.20 15.81 8.68
CA ASP A 281 16.76 17.10 8.25
C ASP A 281 17.53 16.99 6.92
N GLN A 282 18.23 15.87 6.70
CA GLN A 282 18.85 15.59 5.40
C GLN A 282 17.78 15.44 4.29
N MET A 283 16.67 14.74 4.57
CA MET A 283 15.55 14.58 3.63
C MET A 283 14.86 15.91 3.32
N LYS A 284 14.70 16.81 4.30
CA LYS A 284 14.19 18.17 4.04
C LYS A 284 15.10 18.97 3.12
N LYS A 285 16.43 18.80 3.27
CA LYS A 285 17.42 19.56 2.50
C LYS A 285 17.63 19.02 1.08
N HIS A 286 17.63 17.69 0.92
CA HIS A 286 18.02 17.02 -0.31
C HIS A 286 16.86 16.32 -1.03
N GLY A 287 15.67 16.31 -0.42
CA GLY A 287 14.55 15.49 -0.88
C GLY A 287 14.51 14.13 -0.16
N ILE A 288 13.30 13.62 0.02
CA ILE A 288 13.04 12.25 0.46
C ILE A 288 13.47 11.30 -0.67
N PRO A 289 14.28 10.26 -0.39
CA PRO A 289 14.67 9.25 -1.37
C PRO A 289 13.46 8.56 -1.99
N GLN A 290 13.54 8.24 -3.28
CA GLN A 290 12.41 7.64 -4.00
C GLN A 290 11.92 6.35 -3.34
N GLY A 291 10.60 6.24 -3.24
CA GLY A 291 9.88 5.15 -2.60
C GLY A 291 10.01 5.11 -1.07
N PHE A 292 10.85 5.93 -0.44
CA PHE A 292 10.98 5.93 1.01
C PHE A 292 9.78 6.62 1.68
N ASP A 293 9.21 5.98 2.71
CA ASP A 293 8.10 6.52 3.50
C ASP A 293 8.63 7.24 4.75
N LEU A 294 8.60 8.58 4.73
CA LEU A 294 9.04 9.39 5.85
C LEU A 294 7.98 9.39 6.96
N LEU A 295 8.28 8.72 8.07
CA LEU A 295 7.40 8.69 9.24
C LEU A 295 7.41 10.04 9.95
N SER A 296 6.24 10.42 10.46
CA SER A 296 6.16 11.55 11.39
C SER A 296 6.84 11.19 12.72
N PRO A 297 7.34 12.18 13.48
CA PRO A 297 7.90 11.97 14.80
C PRO A 297 7.01 11.13 15.73
N GLY A 298 5.69 11.32 15.67
CA GLY A 298 4.73 10.56 16.47
C GLY A 298 4.70 9.08 16.08
N LYS A 299 4.49 8.79 14.78
CA LYS A 299 4.47 7.41 14.25
C LYS A 299 5.79 6.68 14.52
N PHE A 300 6.92 7.36 14.36
CA PHE A 300 8.23 6.80 14.69
C PHE A 300 8.34 6.38 16.17
N LEU A 301 7.80 7.19 17.09
CA LEU A 301 7.81 6.86 18.51
C LEU A 301 6.80 5.76 18.89
N GLU A 302 5.82 5.47 18.05
CA GLU A 302 4.92 4.34 18.24
C GLU A 302 5.58 3.00 17.89
N LEU A 303 6.56 3.01 16.98
CA LEU A 303 7.38 1.82 16.67
C LEU A 303 8.08 1.27 17.92
N ASP A 304 8.21 -0.05 18.00
CA ASP A 304 9.05 -0.70 18.99
C ASP A 304 10.54 -0.48 18.68
N PHE A 305 11.40 -0.64 19.69
CA PHE A 305 12.80 -0.23 19.56
C PHE A 305 13.53 -0.87 18.36
N PRO A 306 13.42 -2.19 18.10
CA PRO A 306 14.07 -2.80 16.93
C PRO A 306 13.56 -2.23 15.60
N GLN A 307 12.26 -1.92 15.50
CA GLN A 307 11.66 -1.26 14.32
C GLN A 307 12.23 0.14 14.12
N ARG A 308 12.44 0.91 15.20
CA ARG A 308 13.03 2.25 15.11
C ARG A 308 14.47 2.21 14.61
N GLU A 309 15.25 1.26 15.12
CA GLU A 309 16.65 1.09 14.73
C GLU A 309 16.76 0.71 13.25
N SER A 310 16.02 -0.31 12.81
CA SER A 310 16.03 -0.73 11.40
C SER A 310 15.48 0.34 10.45
N TYR A 311 14.45 1.09 10.87
CA TYR A 311 13.93 2.21 10.09
C TYR A 311 14.98 3.31 9.86
N VAL A 312 15.70 3.70 10.92
CA VAL A 312 16.73 4.74 10.84
C VAL A 312 17.91 4.30 9.99
N GLU A 313 18.34 3.04 10.13
CA GLU A 313 19.39 2.50 9.29
C GLU A 313 19.00 2.53 7.81
N GLU A 314 17.78 2.10 7.48
CA GLU A 314 17.32 2.15 6.09
C GLU A 314 17.19 3.60 5.59
N ALA A 315 16.70 4.53 6.43
CA ALA A 315 16.63 5.95 6.09
C ALA A 315 18.01 6.52 5.72
N GLU A 316 19.02 6.25 6.55
CA GLU A 316 20.40 6.70 6.33
C GLU A 316 21.00 6.08 5.05
N ARG A 317 20.71 4.81 4.77
CA ARG A 317 21.21 4.12 3.57
C ARG A 317 20.52 4.58 2.29
N ALA A 318 19.19 4.74 2.31
CA ALA A 318 18.42 5.28 1.19
C ALA A 318 18.90 6.68 0.79
N MET A 319 19.20 7.54 1.78
CA MET A 319 19.80 8.86 1.54
C MET A 319 21.15 8.77 0.82
N GLN A 320 22.02 7.85 1.22
CA GLN A 320 23.33 7.67 0.56
C GLN A 320 23.17 7.27 -0.90
N THR A 321 22.25 6.36 -1.21
CA THR A 321 21.97 5.91 -2.57
C THR A 321 21.41 7.03 -3.45
N SER A 322 20.48 7.84 -2.91
CA SER A 322 19.91 8.98 -3.63
C SER A 322 20.96 10.05 -3.97
N LEU A 323 21.93 10.29 -3.07
CA LEU A 323 22.97 11.31 -3.27
C LEU A 323 24.10 10.86 -4.21
N LYS A 324 24.46 9.57 -4.21
CA LYS A 324 25.63 9.06 -4.95
C LYS A 324 25.27 8.30 -6.22
N GLY A 325 24.01 7.91 -6.39
CA GLY A 325 23.56 6.99 -7.43
C GLY A 325 23.99 5.54 -7.15
N PRO A 326 23.39 4.56 -7.85
CA PRO A 326 23.85 3.18 -7.78
C PRO A 326 25.22 3.04 -8.44
N SER A 327 26.06 2.14 -7.92
CA SER A 327 27.25 1.71 -8.64
C SER A 327 26.90 0.66 -9.71
N ASP A 328 27.85 0.40 -10.61
CA ASP A 328 27.72 -0.65 -11.64
C ASP A 328 27.84 -2.07 -11.05
N LYS A 329 28.08 -2.21 -9.74
CA LYS A 329 28.16 -3.54 -9.10
C LYS A 329 26.79 -4.22 -9.15
N PRO A 330 26.71 -5.50 -9.58
CA PRO A 330 25.45 -6.24 -9.60
C PRO A 330 24.70 -6.25 -8.26
N ILE A 331 25.42 -6.29 -7.14
CA ILE A 331 24.84 -6.26 -5.80
C ILE A 331 24.09 -4.95 -5.50
N ASP A 332 24.55 -3.81 -6.02
CA ASP A 332 23.90 -2.52 -5.78
C ASP A 332 22.58 -2.40 -6.56
N GLN A 333 22.51 -3.03 -7.74
CA GLN A 333 21.26 -3.17 -8.50
C GLN A 333 20.27 -4.07 -7.75
N LEU A 334 20.73 -5.16 -7.12
CA LEU A 334 19.86 -6.02 -6.29
C LEU A 334 19.36 -5.27 -5.05
N LYS A 335 20.23 -4.53 -4.34
CA LYS A 335 19.83 -3.71 -3.18
C LYS A 335 18.78 -2.67 -3.53
N LEU A 336 18.87 -2.02 -4.70
CA LEU A 336 17.83 -1.10 -5.18
C LEU A 336 16.48 -1.81 -5.37
N ARG A 337 16.48 -2.99 -5.99
CA ARG A 337 15.26 -3.78 -6.19
C ARG A 337 14.69 -4.24 -4.85
N ILE A 338 15.52 -4.72 -3.92
CA ILE A 338 15.10 -5.10 -2.56
C ILE A 338 14.40 -3.93 -1.88
N ARG A 339 15.00 -2.73 -1.90
CA ARG A 339 14.38 -1.52 -1.34
C ARG A 339 13.02 -1.25 -1.94
N HIS A 340 12.93 -1.27 -3.26
CA HIS A 340 11.66 -1.06 -3.93
C HIS A 340 10.60 -2.06 -3.46
N GLU A 341 10.95 -3.36 -3.36
CA GLU A 341 10.03 -4.38 -2.86
C GLU A 341 9.60 -4.15 -1.40
N LEU A 342 10.53 -3.74 -0.52
CA LEU A 342 10.21 -3.35 0.85
C LEU A 342 9.27 -2.13 0.91
N GLN A 343 9.45 -1.17 0.01
CA GLN A 343 8.66 0.07 -0.05
C GLN A 343 7.23 -0.15 -0.57
N VAL A 344 7.05 -1.06 -1.52
CA VAL A 344 5.73 -1.48 -2.01
C VAL A 344 5.12 -2.61 -1.17
N LYS A 345 5.81 -3.05 -0.11
CA LYS A 345 5.41 -4.14 0.81
C LYS A 345 5.23 -5.50 0.11
N ASP A 346 5.98 -5.74 -0.96
CA ASP A 346 6.07 -7.07 -1.57
C ASP A 346 7.14 -7.89 -0.83
N TRP A 347 6.77 -8.38 0.36
CA TRP A 347 7.70 -9.07 1.27
C TRP A 347 8.32 -10.31 0.65
N GLU A 348 7.54 -11.09 -0.10
CA GLU A 348 8.04 -12.27 -0.79
C GLU A 348 9.03 -11.90 -1.90
N GLY A 349 8.74 -10.86 -2.69
CA GLY A 349 9.66 -10.35 -3.70
C GLY A 349 10.97 -9.85 -3.07
N ALA A 350 10.89 -9.18 -1.92
CA ALA A 350 12.05 -8.78 -1.15
C ALA A 350 12.86 -9.98 -0.63
N GLU A 351 12.22 -11.04 -0.13
CA GLU A 351 12.87 -12.28 0.32
C GLU A 351 13.61 -13.00 -0.82
N GLU A 352 12.97 -13.16 -1.98
CA GLU A 352 13.58 -13.77 -3.18
C GLU A 352 14.84 -13.00 -3.62
N LEU A 353 14.75 -11.67 -3.68
CA LEU A 353 15.86 -10.82 -4.07
C LEU A 353 16.98 -10.76 -3.03
N MET A 354 16.64 -10.80 -1.73
CA MET A 354 17.63 -10.90 -0.66
C MET A 354 18.39 -12.23 -0.77
N ALA A 355 17.70 -13.34 -1.04
CA ALA A 355 18.35 -14.63 -1.25
C ALA A 355 19.34 -14.57 -2.44
N GLU A 356 18.96 -13.96 -3.56
CA GLU A 356 19.85 -13.71 -4.71
C GLU A 356 21.05 -12.85 -4.29
N ALA A 357 20.81 -11.75 -3.58
CA ALA A 357 21.85 -10.80 -3.16
C ALA A 357 22.87 -11.43 -2.19
N TRP A 358 22.44 -12.27 -1.26
CA TRP A 358 23.32 -12.96 -0.31
C TRP A 358 24.34 -13.88 -1.00
N THR A 359 24.01 -14.43 -2.17
CA THR A 359 24.93 -15.32 -2.91
C THR A 359 26.15 -14.59 -3.49
N ILE A 360 26.06 -13.27 -3.69
CA ILE A 360 27.11 -12.45 -4.31
C ILE A 360 27.66 -11.35 -3.38
N ALA A 361 27.21 -11.30 -2.12
CA ALA A 361 27.53 -10.22 -1.19
C ALA A 361 28.94 -10.33 -0.58
N GLU A 362 29.71 -9.24 -0.67
CA GLU A 362 30.98 -9.05 0.03
C GLU A 362 30.78 -8.52 1.47
N GLU A 363 31.83 -8.50 2.30
CA GLU A 363 31.70 -8.20 3.74
C GLU A 363 31.02 -6.85 4.06
N ASN A 364 31.30 -5.82 3.26
CA ASN A 364 30.65 -4.51 3.41
C ASN A 364 29.16 -4.52 2.98
N ASP A 365 28.80 -5.35 1.99
CA ASP A 365 27.42 -5.49 1.51
C ASP A 365 26.54 -6.24 2.51
N ARG A 366 27.13 -7.21 3.22
CA ARG A 366 26.43 -8.02 4.22
C ARG A 366 25.83 -7.19 5.35
N GLN A 367 26.46 -6.08 5.72
CA GLN A 367 25.91 -5.19 6.76
C GLN A 367 24.62 -4.52 6.28
N GLU A 368 24.60 -4.06 5.03
CA GLU A 368 23.42 -3.42 4.43
C GLU A 368 22.31 -4.46 4.21
N LEU A 369 22.63 -5.65 3.70
CA LEU A 369 21.66 -6.74 3.56
C LEU A 369 21.06 -7.18 4.90
N ARG A 370 21.85 -7.25 5.98
CA ARG A 370 21.33 -7.53 7.34
C ARG A 370 20.36 -6.46 7.82
N SER A 371 20.63 -5.20 7.50
CA SER A 371 19.74 -4.09 7.85
C SER A 371 18.40 -4.22 7.11
N MET A 372 18.44 -4.49 5.80
CA MET A 372 17.24 -4.73 4.98
C MET A 372 16.45 -5.97 5.47
N GLU A 373 17.14 -7.05 5.81
CA GLU A 373 16.53 -8.28 6.35
C GLU A 373 15.88 -8.00 7.71
N THR A 374 16.54 -7.20 8.56
CA THR A 374 15.98 -6.78 9.85
C THR A 374 14.75 -5.90 9.63
N TYR A 375 14.80 -4.95 8.70
CA TYR A 375 13.64 -4.14 8.33
C TYR A 375 12.47 -5.02 7.89
N LEU A 376 12.70 -5.96 6.97
CA LEU A 376 11.69 -6.92 6.52
C LEU A 376 11.04 -7.66 7.69
N LYS A 377 11.86 -8.26 8.57
CA LYS A 377 11.37 -9.01 9.74
C LYS A 377 10.58 -8.16 10.72
N GLN A 378 10.94 -6.89 10.88
CA GLN A 378 10.32 -6.00 11.87
C GLN A 378 9.04 -5.31 11.35
N PHE A 379 8.91 -5.15 10.03
CA PHE A 379 7.78 -4.44 9.41
C PHE A 379 6.77 -5.35 8.70
N ARG A 380 7.14 -6.60 8.39
CA ARG A 380 6.19 -7.64 7.98
C ARG A 380 5.25 -7.94 9.15
N LYS A 381 3.93 -7.84 8.94
CA LYS A 381 2.97 -8.21 9.99
C LYS A 381 2.86 -9.74 10.05
N ILE A 382 2.75 -10.31 11.25
CA ILE A 382 2.61 -11.77 11.47
C ILE A 382 1.39 -12.33 10.73
N ASP A 383 0.32 -11.55 10.58
CA ASP A 383 -0.90 -11.98 9.87
C ASP A 383 -0.74 -12.01 8.33
N GLU A 384 0.38 -11.51 7.78
CA GLU A 384 0.75 -11.64 6.35
C GLU A 384 1.58 -12.92 6.09
N GLU A 385 1.62 -13.84 7.06
CA GLU A 385 2.20 -15.19 6.93
C GLU A 385 1.21 -16.24 6.41
N GLU A 386 -0.03 -15.87 6.03
CA GLU A 386 -0.93 -16.79 5.33
C GLU A 386 -0.41 -17.04 3.90
N ARG A 387 0.61 -17.90 3.82
CA ARG A 387 0.87 -18.70 2.62
C ARG A 387 -0.38 -19.54 2.40
N ALA A 388 -1.23 -19.07 1.49
CA ALA A 388 -2.33 -19.89 0.97
C ALA A 388 -1.76 -21.26 0.57
N PRO A 389 -2.44 -22.37 0.94
CA PRO A 389 -2.00 -23.71 0.53
C PRO A 389 -1.82 -23.72 -0.98
N GLY A 390 -0.69 -24.28 -1.43
CA GLY A 390 -0.18 -24.18 -2.79
C GLY A 390 -1.28 -24.19 -3.86
N GLU A 391 -1.66 -23.00 -4.31
CA GLU A 391 -2.66 -22.84 -5.36
C GLU A 391 -2.15 -23.54 -6.61
N SER A 392 -2.98 -24.37 -7.21
CA SER A 392 -2.66 -24.96 -8.52
C SER A 392 -2.39 -23.84 -9.54
N VAL A 393 -1.63 -24.16 -10.59
CA VAL A 393 -1.37 -23.23 -11.70
C VAL A 393 -2.69 -22.68 -12.28
N GLN A 394 -3.72 -23.51 -12.36
CA GLN A 394 -5.05 -23.13 -12.84
C GLN A 394 -5.75 -22.14 -11.92
N GLN A 395 -5.68 -22.33 -10.60
CA GLN A 395 -6.21 -21.37 -9.62
C GLN A 395 -5.44 -20.05 -9.67
N THR A 396 -4.11 -20.10 -9.81
CA THR A 396 -3.28 -18.90 -9.99
C THR A 396 -3.67 -18.13 -11.26
N LEU A 397 -3.87 -18.82 -12.38
CA LEU A 397 -4.33 -18.20 -13.64
C LEU A 397 -5.73 -17.60 -13.50
N ALA A 398 -6.66 -18.28 -12.80
CA ALA A 398 -8.00 -17.77 -12.56
C ALA A 398 -7.96 -16.50 -11.69
N SER A 399 -7.20 -16.51 -10.59
CA SER A 399 -7.01 -15.36 -9.72
C SER A 399 -6.34 -14.18 -10.43
N LEU A 400 -5.36 -14.43 -11.30
CA LEU A 400 -4.75 -13.38 -12.13
C LEU A 400 -5.75 -12.75 -13.10
N ARG A 401 -6.65 -13.55 -13.70
CA ARG A 401 -7.69 -13.03 -14.61
C ARG A 401 -8.73 -12.21 -13.86
N GLU A 402 -9.14 -12.68 -12.68
CA GLU A 402 -10.03 -11.95 -11.78
C GLU A 402 -9.40 -10.63 -11.36
N THR A 403 -8.15 -10.65 -10.90
CA THR A 403 -7.39 -9.45 -10.52
C THR A 403 -7.25 -8.49 -11.71
N LEU A 404 -7.00 -9.00 -12.91
CA LEU A 404 -6.91 -8.19 -14.13
C LEU A 404 -8.26 -7.57 -14.52
N SER A 405 -9.39 -8.17 -14.15
CA SER A 405 -10.73 -7.61 -14.39
C SER A 405 -11.02 -6.36 -13.56
N GLU A 406 -10.30 -6.16 -12.45
CA GLU A 406 -10.35 -4.94 -11.66
C GLU A 406 -9.55 -3.79 -12.27
N VAL A 407 -8.71 -4.05 -13.29
CA VAL A 407 -7.96 -3.02 -13.99
C VAL A 407 -8.91 -2.24 -14.90
N PRO A 408 -8.90 -0.89 -14.90
CA PRO A 408 -9.73 -0.12 -15.82
C PRO A 408 -9.51 -0.53 -17.27
N GLY A 409 -10.61 -0.70 -18.00
CA GLY A 409 -10.59 -1.18 -19.39
C GLY A 409 -9.58 -0.45 -20.28
N SER A 410 -9.47 0.86 -20.11
CA SER A 410 -8.59 1.72 -20.92
C SER A 410 -7.10 1.40 -20.79
N VAL A 411 -6.68 0.76 -19.69
CA VAL A 411 -5.28 0.36 -19.43
C VAL A 411 -5.10 -1.16 -19.36
N GLN A 412 -6.17 -1.96 -19.46
CA GLN A 412 -6.10 -3.40 -19.27
C GLN A 412 -5.15 -4.10 -20.27
N VAL A 413 -5.13 -3.64 -21.52
CA VAL A 413 -4.24 -4.17 -22.58
C VAL A 413 -2.76 -3.98 -22.23
N LEU A 414 -2.38 -2.87 -21.58
CA LEU A 414 -1.02 -2.62 -21.11
C LEU A 414 -0.57 -3.68 -20.10
N TYR A 415 -1.43 -4.02 -19.14
CA TYR A 415 -1.14 -5.07 -18.15
C TYR A 415 -1.05 -6.45 -18.80
N MET A 416 -1.98 -6.77 -19.70
CA MET A 416 -1.96 -8.03 -20.42
C MET A 416 -0.65 -8.23 -21.20
N GLU A 417 -0.24 -7.23 -21.99
CA GLU A 417 0.99 -7.30 -22.77
C GLU A 417 2.23 -7.37 -21.86
N ALA A 418 2.26 -6.63 -20.75
CA ALA A 418 3.33 -6.71 -19.76
C ALA A 418 3.43 -8.13 -19.14
N MET A 419 2.29 -8.72 -18.74
CA MET A 419 2.24 -10.08 -18.19
C MET A 419 2.66 -11.14 -19.21
N GLN A 420 2.27 -11.00 -20.47
CA GLN A 420 2.69 -11.89 -21.56
C GLN A 420 4.19 -11.82 -21.85
N ARG A 421 4.81 -10.65 -21.64
CA ARG A 421 6.27 -10.45 -21.74
C ARG A 421 7.03 -11.02 -20.54
N GLY A 422 6.36 -11.22 -19.41
CA GLY A 422 6.87 -11.94 -18.24
C GLY A 422 6.95 -11.07 -16.98
N TYR A 423 7.33 -11.72 -15.86
CA TYR A 423 7.37 -11.10 -14.54
C TYR A 423 8.20 -9.81 -14.49
N ASP A 424 9.41 -9.80 -15.05
CA ASP A 424 10.29 -8.63 -14.98
C ASP A 424 9.68 -7.40 -15.66
N THR A 425 8.96 -7.58 -16.77
CA THR A 425 8.29 -6.47 -17.48
C THR A 425 7.13 -5.92 -16.66
N LEU A 426 6.31 -6.80 -16.07
CA LEU A 426 5.24 -6.40 -15.16
C LEU A 426 5.80 -5.69 -13.92
N SER A 427 6.86 -6.23 -13.32
CA SER A 427 7.48 -5.65 -12.13
C SER A 427 8.01 -4.24 -12.42
N ALA A 428 8.69 -4.03 -13.55
CA ALA A 428 9.12 -2.71 -13.99
C ALA A 428 7.95 -1.74 -14.20
N LEU A 429 6.88 -2.18 -14.88
CA LEU A 429 5.68 -1.36 -15.11
C LEU A 429 5.05 -0.90 -13.78
N THR A 430 4.82 -1.86 -12.88
CA THR A 430 4.20 -1.60 -11.57
C THR A 430 5.07 -0.69 -10.70
N SER A 431 6.40 -0.83 -10.76
CA SER A 431 7.37 0.04 -10.06
C SER A 431 7.26 1.49 -10.52
N GLN A 432 7.25 1.73 -11.83
CA GLN A 432 7.18 3.10 -12.37
C GLN A 432 5.82 3.76 -12.12
N MET A 433 4.74 2.98 -12.03
CA MET A 433 3.44 3.47 -11.59
C MET A 433 3.38 3.76 -10.09
N TYR A 434 4.03 2.95 -9.26
CA TYR A 434 4.18 3.23 -7.83
C TYR A 434 4.92 4.54 -7.59
N ASN A 435 5.99 4.81 -8.37
CA ASN A 435 6.76 6.04 -8.29
C ASN A 435 5.90 7.30 -8.47
N LEU A 436 4.87 7.26 -9.33
CA LEU A 436 3.91 8.36 -9.49
C LEU A 436 3.15 8.64 -8.20
N VAL A 437 2.61 7.58 -7.59
CA VAL A 437 1.87 7.66 -6.31
C VAL A 437 2.77 8.17 -5.20
N TRP A 438 4.01 7.71 -5.17
CA TRP A 438 5.00 8.19 -4.21
C TRP A 438 5.30 9.69 -4.42
N CYS A 439 5.47 10.15 -5.66
CA CYS A 439 5.69 11.56 -5.97
C CYS A 439 4.54 12.45 -5.49
N HIS A 440 3.28 12.01 -5.66
CA HIS A 440 2.10 12.73 -5.14
C HIS A 440 2.07 12.80 -3.63
N ARG A 441 2.27 11.67 -2.95
CA ARG A 441 2.23 11.60 -1.47
C ARG A 441 3.26 12.51 -0.81
N ASN A 442 4.37 12.78 -1.49
CA ASN A 442 5.45 13.63 -0.99
C ASN A 442 5.44 15.05 -1.58
N GLY A 443 4.40 15.41 -2.35
CA GLY A 443 4.22 16.77 -2.88
C GLY A 443 5.17 17.14 -4.04
N TYR A 444 5.89 16.17 -4.60
CA TYR A 444 6.70 16.39 -5.81
C TYR A 444 5.83 16.57 -7.05
N LEU A 445 4.72 15.85 -7.11
CA LEU A 445 3.68 15.99 -8.12
C LEU A 445 2.34 16.29 -7.44
N ASP A 446 1.46 16.95 -8.18
CA ASP A 446 0.05 17.15 -7.88
C ASP A 446 -0.68 17.34 -9.22
N GLY A 447 -2.02 17.41 -9.21
CA GLY A 447 -2.78 17.53 -10.45
C GLY A 447 -2.38 18.73 -11.32
N HIS A 448 -2.03 19.87 -10.70
CA HIS A 448 -1.61 21.06 -11.44
C HIS A 448 -0.19 20.91 -12.01
N LYS A 449 0.77 20.43 -11.21
CA LYS A 449 2.15 20.18 -11.66
C LYS A 449 2.19 19.14 -12.77
N GLU A 450 1.38 18.09 -12.68
CA GLU A 450 1.26 17.09 -13.73
C GLU A 450 0.75 17.67 -15.03
N GLU A 451 -0.26 18.55 -14.98
CA GLU A 451 -0.80 19.19 -16.18
C GLU A 451 0.23 20.13 -16.82
N VAL A 452 0.96 20.92 -16.01
CA VAL A 452 2.05 21.78 -16.48
C VAL A 452 3.15 20.94 -17.14
N LEU A 453 3.58 19.85 -16.50
CA LEU A 453 4.58 18.94 -17.04
C LEU A 453 4.07 18.25 -18.31
N TYR A 454 2.83 17.78 -18.33
CA TYR A 454 2.24 17.18 -19.52
C TYR A 454 2.25 18.15 -20.71
N ASN A 455 1.87 19.41 -20.51
CA ASN A 455 1.90 20.40 -21.60
C ASN A 455 3.33 20.73 -22.06
N ALA A 456 4.29 20.80 -21.13
CA ALA A 456 5.70 21.03 -21.47
C ALA A 456 6.34 19.82 -22.19
N SER A 457 5.87 18.61 -21.89
CA SER A 457 6.45 17.36 -22.37
C SER A 457 6.46 17.21 -23.89
N PHE A 458 5.51 17.83 -24.60
CA PHE A 458 5.47 17.81 -26.07
C PHE A 458 6.76 18.40 -26.66
N ARG A 459 7.07 19.65 -26.31
CA ARG A 459 8.29 20.33 -26.77
C ARG A 459 9.55 19.68 -26.19
N GLU A 460 9.54 19.28 -24.92
CA GLU A 460 10.71 18.67 -24.30
C GLU A 460 11.07 17.32 -24.92
N THR A 461 10.09 16.55 -25.39
CA THR A 461 10.34 15.27 -26.07
C THR A 461 10.96 15.48 -27.46
N GLU A 462 10.45 16.45 -28.22
CA GLU A 462 11.05 16.84 -29.51
C GLU A 462 12.51 17.27 -29.32
N GLU A 463 12.79 18.11 -28.32
CA GLU A 463 14.16 18.52 -28.00
C GLU A 463 15.07 17.33 -27.65
N ILE A 464 14.56 16.32 -26.93
CA ILE A 464 15.31 15.11 -26.59
C ILE A 464 15.64 14.30 -27.84
N VAL A 465 14.68 14.12 -28.74
CA VAL A 465 14.91 13.40 -30.00
C VAL A 465 15.93 14.13 -30.88
N GLU A 466 15.86 15.46 -30.96
CA GLU A 466 16.75 16.26 -31.79
C GLU A 466 18.18 16.41 -31.21
N LYS A 467 18.28 16.62 -29.89
CA LYS A 467 19.53 17.07 -29.24
C LYS A 467 20.11 16.01 -28.29
N GLY A 468 19.39 14.93 -28.07
CA GLY A 468 19.75 13.87 -27.13
C GLY A 468 19.39 14.17 -25.67
N HIS A 469 19.59 13.15 -24.83
CA HIS A 469 19.22 13.19 -23.42
C HIS A 469 20.09 14.14 -22.58
N ARG A 470 19.45 14.79 -21.61
CA ARG A 470 20.10 15.57 -20.55
C ARG A 470 20.92 14.64 -19.65
N GLN A 471 22.10 15.12 -19.25
CA GLN A 471 22.95 14.38 -18.30
C GLN A 471 22.44 14.46 -16.85
N ARG A 472 21.71 15.53 -16.50
CA ARG A 472 21.20 15.80 -15.15
C ARG A 472 19.83 16.49 -15.23
N GLY A 473 19.08 16.42 -14.13
CA GLY A 473 17.74 17.02 -14.01
C GLY A 473 16.64 16.06 -14.46
N LEU A 474 15.39 16.50 -14.29
CA LEU A 474 14.22 15.76 -14.75
C LEU A 474 14.16 15.76 -16.27
N GLU A 475 13.95 14.59 -16.86
CA GLU A 475 13.45 14.46 -18.24
C GLU A 475 11.94 14.22 -18.23
N ASN A 476 11.25 14.90 -19.13
CA ASN A 476 9.80 14.93 -19.19
C ASN A 476 9.36 14.54 -20.60
N ILE A 477 8.94 13.28 -20.74
CA ILE A 477 8.89 12.57 -22.02
C ILE A 477 7.45 12.15 -22.29
N ASN A 478 6.91 12.54 -23.43
CA ASN A 478 5.59 12.15 -23.89
C ASN A 478 5.70 11.31 -25.16
N LEU A 479 5.48 10.01 -24.99
CA LEU A 479 5.63 9.06 -26.09
C LEU A 479 4.57 9.24 -27.18
N ASP A 480 3.44 9.87 -26.87
CA ASP A 480 2.39 10.16 -27.84
C ASP A 480 2.68 11.41 -28.68
N SER A 481 3.67 12.23 -28.28
CA SER A 481 4.03 13.45 -29.00
C SER A 481 4.94 13.22 -30.21
N VAL A 482 5.51 12.02 -30.36
CA VAL A 482 6.47 11.70 -31.43
C VAL A 482 6.02 10.50 -32.27
N ASP A 483 6.43 10.53 -33.54
CA ASP A 483 6.18 9.44 -34.49
C ASP A 483 6.80 8.11 -34.05
N ALA A 484 6.22 7.00 -34.53
CA ALA A 484 6.62 5.65 -34.12
C ALA A 484 8.12 5.36 -34.31
N GLU A 485 8.72 5.91 -35.36
CA GLU A 485 10.14 5.75 -35.71
C GLU A 485 11.06 6.43 -34.68
N ASN A 486 10.63 7.58 -34.13
CA ASN A 486 11.41 8.40 -33.21
C ASN A 486 11.21 8.03 -31.72
N LYS A 487 10.24 7.16 -31.41
CA LYS A 487 9.96 6.76 -30.01
C LYS A 487 11.15 6.06 -29.34
N SER A 488 12.02 5.40 -30.10
CA SER A 488 13.22 4.78 -29.52
C SER A 488 14.21 5.83 -29.02
N ASP A 489 14.34 6.95 -29.75
CA ASP A 489 15.27 8.04 -29.41
C ASP A 489 14.73 8.91 -28.26
N ALA A 490 13.40 8.93 -28.07
CA ALA A 490 12.77 9.55 -26.93
C ALA A 490 12.95 8.75 -25.62
N MET A 491 13.22 7.43 -25.67
CA MET A 491 13.37 6.62 -24.46
C MET A 491 14.76 6.79 -23.84
N ARG A 492 14.81 7.16 -22.55
CA ARG A 492 16.08 7.40 -21.87
C ARG A 492 16.94 6.13 -21.76
N PRO A 493 18.20 6.15 -22.21
CA PRO A 493 19.13 5.05 -21.99
C PRO A 493 19.67 5.05 -20.54
N TYR A 494 19.23 4.09 -19.75
CA TYR A 494 19.70 3.88 -18.36
C TYR A 494 20.96 3.00 -18.27
N ASN A 495 21.78 2.94 -19.33
CA ASN A 495 22.99 2.11 -19.38
C ASN A 495 24.22 2.78 -18.73
N ARG A 496 24.25 4.12 -18.63
CA ARG A 496 25.38 4.92 -18.10
C ARG A 496 24.95 6.22 -17.41
N THR A 497 23.65 6.48 -17.31
CA THR A 497 23.11 7.69 -16.69
C THR A 497 21.94 7.35 -15.79
N TRP A 498 21.82 8.05 -14.67
CA TRP A 498 20.71 7.92 -13.75
C TRP A 498 20.14 9.32 -13.52
N ALA A 499 18.92 9.53 -14.01
CA ALA A 499 18.20 10.77 -13.80
C ALA A 499 16.70 10.46 -13.61
N PRO A 500 15.99 11.28 -12.82
CA PRO A 500 14.54 11.20 -12.77
C PRO A 500 13.95 11.40 -14.17
N THR A 501 13.05 10.51 -14.57
CA THR A 501 12.33 10.62 -15.85
C THR A 501 10.84 10.46 -15.62
N LEU A 502 10.04 11.41 -16.10
CA LEU A 502 8.58 11.31 -16.12
C LEU A 502 8.12 10.96 -17.53
N TYR A 503 7.51 9.78 -17.68
CA TYR A 503 6.89 9.33 -18.91
C TYR A 503 5.38 9.62 -18.88
N HIS A 504 4.89 10.31 -19.90
CA HIS A 504 3.48 10.45 -20.22
C HIS A 504 3.14 9.52 -21.38
N MET A 505 2.10 8.71 -21.20
CA MET A 505 1.65 7.77 -22.23
C MET A 505 0.16 7.50 -22.10
N ASN A 506 -0.54 7.55 -23.23
CA ASN A 506 -1.86 6.99 -23.41
C ASN A 506 -1.70 5.50 -23.72
N SER A 507 -2.16 4.63 -22.82
CA SER A 507 -2.01 3.18 -23.03
C SER A 507 -2.81 2.64 -24.23
N ALA A 508 -3.79 3.39 -24.74
CA ALA A 508 -4.51 3.02 -25.96
C ALA A 508 -3.66 3.19 -27.23
N ASN A 509 -2.63 4.05 -27.21
CA ASN A 509 -1.72 4.19 -28.33
C ASN A 509 -0.82 2.96 -28.44
N GLY A 510 -1.11 2.09 -29.41
CA GLY A 510 -0.40 0.83 -29.61
C GLY A 510 1.10 1.00 -29.84
N SER A 511 1.52 2.07 -30.54
CA SER A 511 2.95 2.31 -30.80
C SER A 511 3.70 2.77 -29.55
N SER A 512 3.12 3.68 -28.76
CA SER A 512 3.70 4.16 -27.50
C SER A 512 3.79 3.02 -26.48
N ARG A 513 2.69 2.28 -26.31
CA ARG A 513 2.61 1.11 -25.44
C ARG A 513 3.64 0.05 -25.80
N ALA A 514 3.73 -0.33 -27.09
CA ALA A 514 4.66 -1.36 -27.54
C ALA A 514 6.11 -0.95 -27.30
N ARG A 515 6.49 0.30 -27.61
CA ARG A 515 7.86 0.80 -27.36
C ARG A 515 8.18 0.84 -25.88
N TYR A 516 7.26 1.38 -25.07
CA TYR A 516 7.45 1.47 -23.63
C TYR A 516 7.65 0.09 -23.01
N LEU A 517 6.78 -0.88 -23.33
CA LEU A 517 6.91 -2.26 -22.87
C LEU A 517 8.14 -2.98 -23.42
N GLU A 518 8.69 -2.58 -24.57
CA GLU A 518 9.97 -3.10 -25.07
C GLU A 518 11.13 -2.60 -24.21
N GLU A 519 11.12 -1.32 -23.87
CA GLU A 519 12.12 -0.73 -22.98
C GLU A 519 12.09 -1.38 -21.60
N LEU A 520 10.91 -1.80 -21.12
CA LEU A 520 10.78 -2.47 -19.82
C LEU A 520 11.29 -3.92 -19.81
N ARG A 521 11.65 -4.51 -20.96
CA ARG A 521 12.16 -5.89 -20.99
C ARG A 521 13.54 -5.96 -20.33
N GLY A 522 13.71 -7.00 -19.53
CA GLY A 522 14.96 -7.24 -18.80
C GLY A 522 15.07 -6.42 -17.51
N LYS A 523 16.09 -6.79 -16.71
CA LYS A 523 16.35 -6.20 -15.39
C LYS A 523 17.16 -4.91 -15.55
N ASN A 524 16.59 -3.77 -15.16
CA ASN A 524 17.31 -2.50 -15.05
C ASN A 524 16.83 -1.71 -13.83
N ALA A 525 17.50 -1.88 -12.68
CA ALA A 525 17.04 -1.30 -11.43
C ALA A 525 17.15 0.23 -11.43
N ALA A 526 18.15 0.82 -12.11
CA ALA A 526 18.26 2.28 -12.24
C ALA A 526 17.07 2.88 -13.00
N ARG A 527 16.66 2.26 -14.11
CA ARG A 527 15.45 2.63 -14.86
C ARG A 527 14.22 2.55 -13.97
N ASP A 528 14.00 1.38 -13.37
CA ASP A 528 12.78 1.09 -12.60
C ASP A 528 12.67 1.97 -11.35
N TYR A 529 13.82 2.32 -10.76
CA TYR A 529 13.86 3.17 -9.59
C TYR A 529 13.60 4.64 -9.95
N TRP A 530 14.22 5.19 -11.00
CA TRP A 530 14.14 6.64 -11.32
C TRP A 530 13.10 7.05 -12.37
N SER A 531 12.41 6.09 -12.98
CA SER A 531 11.36 6.40 -13.96
C SER A 531 9.97 6.40 -13.32
N THR A 532 9.15 7.36 -13.70
CA THR A 532 7.77 7.54 -13.24
C THR A 532 6.84 7.48 -14.44
N LEU A 533 5.72 6.75 -14.34
CA LEU A 533 4.74 6.63 -15.44
C LEU A 533 3.40 7.28 -15.11
N ARG A 534 3.02 8.29 -15.89
CA ARG A 534 1.68 8.90 -15.92
C ARG A 534 0.88 8.36 -17.11
N LEU A 535 -0.19 7.62 -16.82
CA LEU A 535 -1.11 7.10 -17.84
C LEU A 535 -2.21 8.13 -18.13
N THR A 536 -2.10 8.83 -19.26
CA THR A 536 -2.92 10.02 -19.56
C THR A 536 -4.41 9.71 -19.75
N ASN A 537 -4.76 8.45 -20.01
CA ASN A 537 -6.13 7.98 -20.24
C ASN A 537 -6.83 7.39 -18.99
N ILE A 538 -6.24 7.57 -17.80
CA ILE A 538 -6.91 7.34 -16.50
C ILE A 538 -6.56 8.44 -15.49
N SER A 539 -7.39 8.61 -14.47
CA SER A 539 -7.13 9.56 -13.38
C SER A 539 -6.02 9.08 -12.45
N TYR A 540 -5.48 10.01 -11.65
CA TYR A 540 -4.50 9.69 -10.62
C TYR A 540 -5.08 8.70 -9.59
N GLU A 541 -6.32 8.89 -9.16
CA GLU A 541 -7.00 8.05 -8.16
C GLU A 541 -7.10 6.60 -8.66
N LYS A 542 -7.40 6.41 -9.95
CA LYS A 542 -7.42 5.09 -10.59
C LYS A 542 -6.00 4.48 -10.62
N GLN A 543 -4.95 5.25 -10.92
CA GLN A 543 -3.57 4.74 -10.85
C GLN A 543 -3.17 4.39 -9.41
N ALA A 544 -3.53 5.22 -8.44
CA ALA A 544 -3.27 5.00 -7.02
C ALA A 544 -3.94 3.72 -6.51
N TYR A 545 -5.18 3.46 -6.95
CA TYR A 545 -5.89 2.22 -6.67
C TYR A 545 -5.15 0.98 -7.21
N LEU A 546 -4.70 1.03 -8.47
CA LEU A 546 -3.96 -0.07 -9.08
C LEU A 546 -2.71 -0.42 -8.28
N VAL A 547 -1.97 0.62 -7.86
CA VAL A 547 -0.76 0.50 -7.04
C VAL A 547 -1.07 -0.10 -5.67
N SER A 548 -2.11 0.39 -4.97
CA SER A 548 -2.41 -0.08 -3.61
C SER A 548 -3.04 -1.47 -3.55
N THR A 549 -3.80 -1.85 -4.59
CA THR A 549 -4.75 -2.96 -4.48
C THR A 549 -4.52 -4.06 -5.50
N VAL A 550 -4.02 -3.74 -6.69
CA VAL A 550 -3.96 -4.69 -7.82
C VAL A 550 -2.53 -5.22 -8.05
N HIS A 551 -1.52 -4.35 -8.00
CA HIS A 551 -0.15 -4.69 -8.39
C HIS A 551 0.45 -5.86 -7.62
N HIS A 552 0.32 -5.88 -6.29
CA HIS A 552 0.91 -6.95 -5.48
C HIS A 552 0.30 -8.34 -5.80
N ARG A 553 -1.02 -8.41 -6.07
CA ARG A 553 -1.71 -9.64 -6.47
C ARG A 553 -1.25 -10.12 -7.84
N LEU A 554 -1.16 -9.21 -8.82
CA LEU A 554 -0.64 -9.53 -10.15
C LEU A 554 0.82 -10.02 -10.08
N LYS A 555 1.67 -9.34 -9.32
CA LYS A 555 3.07 -9.73 -9.13
C LYS A 555 3.21 -11.09 -8.47
N SER A 556 2.50 -11.34 -7.37
CA SER A 556 2.52 -12.62 -6.65
C SER A 556 2.07 -13.77 -7.57
N GLY A 557 0.95 -13.61 -8.28
CA GLY A 557 0.49 -14.63 -9.23
C GLY A 557 1.47 -14.86 -10.38
N MET A 558 2.09 -13.80 -10.92
CA MET A 558 3.11 -13.92 -11.96
C MET A 558 4.40 -14.59 -11.47
N ARG A 559 4.82 -14.40 -10.21
CA ARG A 559 5.95 -15.13 -9.61
C ARG A 559 5.63 -16.62 -9.51
N LYS A 560 4.45 -16.99 -9.01
CA LYS A 560 3.98 -18.38 -8.97
C LYS A 560 3.99 -19.04 -10.36
N LEU A 561 3.52 -18.33 -11.39
CA LEU A 561 3.56 -18.84 -12.77
C LEU A 561 4.98 -19.03 -13.30
N ARG A 562 5.86 -18.03 -13.07
CA ARG A 562 7.29 -18.11 -13.44
C ARG A 562 7.95 -19.32 -12.80
N ASP A 563 7.73 -19.53 -11.50
CA ASP A 563 8.33 -20.64 -10.74
C ASP A 563 7.80 -22.01 -11.20
N ALA A 564 6.56 -22.05 -11.70
CA ALA A 564 5.97 -23.22 -12.36
C ALA A 564 6.41 -23.39 -13.83
N GLY A 565 7.20 -22.47 -14.39
CA GLY A 565 7.62 -22.49 -15.80
C GLY A 565 6.48 -22.23 -16.80
N VAL A 566 5.41 -21.56 -16.36
CA VAL A 566 4.20 -21.31 -17.17
C VAL A 566 4.08 -19.81 -17.49
N GLY A 567 3.76 -19.50 -18.74
CA GLY A 567 3.44 -18.12 -19.15
C GLY A 567 2.00 -17.74 -18.82
N PHE A 568 1.74 -16.46 -18.59
CA PHE A 568 0.38 -15.96 -18.46
C PHE A 568 -0.40 -16.09 -19.78
N SER A 569 -1.66 -16.52 -19.69
CA SER A 569 -2.58 -16.61 -20.82
C SER A 569 -4.01 -16.29 -20.37
N LEU A 570 -4.70 -15.45 -21.16
CA LEU A 570 -6.12 -15.16 -20.96
C LEU A 570 -7.03 -16.36 -21.26
N PHE A 571 -6.62 -17.25 -22.17
CA PHE A 571 -7.50 -18.29 -22.71
C PHE A 571 -7.09 -19.73 -22.38
N GLY A 572 -5.98 -19.94 -21.65
CA GLY A 572 -5.52 -21.27 -21.23
C GLY A 572 -4.08 -21.60 -21.67
N ASN A 573 -3.49 -22.62 -21.04
CA ASN A 573 -2.05 -22.93 -20.99
C ASN A 573 -1.29 -22.69 -22.31
N SER A 574 -0.48 -21.64 -22.34
CA SER A 574 0.62 -21.52 -23.29
C SER A 574 1.84 -22.20 -22.70
N SER A 575 2.02 -23.49 -22.99
CA SER A 575 3.34 -24.13 -22.86
C SER A 575 4.27 -23.50 -23.90
N ARG A 576 5.15 -22.59 -23.47
CA ARG A 576 6.27 -22.17 -24.33
C ARG A 576 7.34 -23.24 -24.28
N GLY A 577 7.58 -23.87 -25.41
CA GLY A 577 8.67 -24.82 -25.62
C GLY A 577 10.00 -24.23 -25.19
N SER A 578 10.78 -25.04 -24.47
CA SER A 578 12.17 -24.80 -24.14
C SER A 578 12.99 -24.49 -25.39
N GLN A 579 13.41 -23.24 -25.56
CA GLN A 579 14.66 -22.94 -26.28
C GLN A 579 15.75 -22.72 -25.24
N THR A 580 16.43 -23.80 -24.88
CA THR A 580 17.72 -23.73 -24.22
C THR A 580 18.77 -23.32 -25.26
N HIS A 581 19.25 -22.09 -25.17
CA HIS A 581 20.57 -21.74 -25.69
C HIS A 581 21.62 -22.26 -24.70
N SER A 582 22.03 -23.51 -24.87
CA SER A 582 23.29 -24.01 -24.31
C SER A 582 24.41 -23.79 -25.32
N GLY A 583 25.05 -22.63 -25.23
CA GLY A 583 26.41 -22.42 -25.74
C GLY A 583 27.38 -23.25 -24.91
N GLY A 584 27.59 -24.50 -25.32
CA GLY A 584 28.56 -25.41 -24.71
C GLY A 584 29.76 -25.61 -25.65
N LEU A 585 30.84 -24.89 -25.37
CA LEU A 585 32.20 -25.23 -25.80
C LEU A 585 32.45 -26.73 -25.57
N ARG A 586 32.76 -27.47 -26.64
CA ARG A 586 33.41 -28.78 -26.56
C ARG A 586 34.79 -28.66 -27.20
N LEU A 587 35.80 -28.57 -26.34
CA LEU A 587 37.15 -29.04 -26.61
C LEU A 587 37.24 -30.49 -26.14
N ALA A 588 37.72 -31.39 -27.01
CA ALA A 588 38.57 -32.53 -26.66
C ALA A 588 38.97 -33.32 -27.92
N ALA A 589 40.13 -32.97 -28.49
CA ALA A 589 41.20 -33.86 -28.99
C ALA A 589 42.22 -32.99 -29.74
#